data_AF-A0A7Y3EM86-F1
#
_entry.id   AF-A0A7Y3EM86-F1
#
_cell.length_a   1.000
_cell.length_b   1.000
_cell.length_c   1.000
_cell.angle_alpha   90.00
_cell.angle_beta   90.00
_cell.angle_gamma   90.00
#
_symmetry.space_group_name_H-M   'P 1'
#
loop_
_entity.id
_entity.type
_entity.pdbx_description
1 polymer ?
#
loop_
_entity_poly.entity_id
_entity_poly.type
_entity_poly.pdbx_seq_one_letter_code
_entity_poly.pdbx_strand_id
1 'polypeptide(L)'
;DRRVSGIQTFFLSPAGDKESILVAARENATSTNNISDLDVILSDLLQNSKINESSRLAAYIQKSIYGNLKKRGYRKVKNKGVKQAPFYVLIGARMPAVLVETSFISNKRECKRLMNAKYQERLCEGIVAGIKKYIKETNPTAFMRKGSQNNPKG
;
A
#
# COMPACT_ATOMS: atom_id res chain seq x y z
N ASP A 1 5.92 20.17 -2.22
CA ASP A 1 5.88 20.51 -3.66
C ASP A 1 4.47 20.28 -4.22
N ARG A 2 3.90 21.23 -4.97
CA ARG A 2 2.57 21.15 -5.60
C ARG A 2 2.58 20.33 -6.91
N ARG A 3 3.76 20.01 -7.47
CA ARG A 3 3.94 19.27 -8.73
C ARG A 3 3.89 17.74 -8.56
N VAL A 4 4.17 17.26 -7.36
CA VAL A 4 4.12 15.82 -7.03
C VAL A 4 2.67 15.34 -7.08
N SER A 5 2.44 14.18 -7.68
CA SER A 5 1.11 13.58 -7.89
C SER A 5 1.25 12.08 -8.16
N GLY A 6 0.15 11.35 -8.00
CA GLY A 6 0.10 9.90 -8.22
C GLY A 6 -0.19 9.11 -6.96
N ILE A 7 0.00 7.81 -7.09
CA ILE A 7 -0.22 6.80 -6.05
C ILE A 7 1.07 6.05 -5.75
N GLN A 8 1.30 5.71 -4.49
CA GLN A 8 2.40 4.84 -4.06
C GLN A 8 1.98 3.97 -2.89
N THR A 9 2.63 2.82 -2.78
CA THR A 9 2.39 1.88 -1.68
C THR A 9 3.72 1.58 -1.01
N PHE A 10 3.76 1.69 0.30
CA PHE A 10 4.95 1.44 1.11
C PHE A 10 4.81 0.14 1.88
N PHE A 11 5.95 -0.53 2.08
CA PHE A 11 6.11 -1.55 3.10
C PHE A 11 7.28 -1.20 4.00
N LEU A 12 7.31 -1.81 5.18
CA LEU A 12 8.30 -1.53 6.21
C LEU A 12 9.68 -2.03 5.80
N SER A 13 10.68 -1.15 5.93
CA SER A 13 12.10 -1.45 5.71
C SER A 13 12.95 -0.38 6.40
N PRO A 14 14.13 -0.72 6.94
CA PRO A 14 15.07 0.28 7.45
C PRO A 14 15.74 1.02 6.28
N ALA A 15 15.85 0.37 5.11
CA ALA A 15 16.38 0.98 3.91
C ALA A 15 15.29 1.72 3.11
N GLY A 16 15.59 2.92 2.64
CA GLY A 16 14.69 3.71 1.79
C GLY A 16 15.44 4.80 1.04
N ASP A 17 14.87 5.27 -0.08
CA ASP A 17 15.39 6.46 -0.75
C ASP A 17 15.12 7.72 0.10
N LYS A 18 15.88 8.79 -0.12
CA LYS A 18 15.77 10.04 0.65
C LYS A 18 14.33 10.58 0.70
N GLU A 19 13.59 10.48 -0.40
CA GLU A 19 12.20 10.91 -0.45
C GLU A 19 11.30 10.04 0.44
N SER A 20 11.50 8.72 0.44
CA SER A 20 10.75 7.77 1.26
C SER A 20 11.04 7.97 2.74
N ILE A 21 12.30 8.24 3.11
CA ILE A 21 12.69 8.58 4.49
C ILE A 21 12.03 9.90 4.94
N LEU A 22 12.00 10.92 4.07
CA LEU A 22 11.33 12.19 4.39
C LEU A 22 9.81 12.01 4.57
N VAL A 23 9.18 11.12 3.80
CA VAL A 23 7.78 10.78 3.99
C VAL A 23 7.59 10.05 5.33
N ALA A 24 8.40 9.03 5.62
CA ALA A 24 8.34 8.31 6.89
C ALA A 24 8.55 9.23 8.10
N ALA A 25 9.54 10.14 8.04
CA ALA A 25 9.79 11.13 9.08
C ALA A 25 8.55 12.00 9.36
N ARG A 26 7.89 12.47 8.29
CA ARG A 26 6.67 13.26 8.40
C ARG A 26 5.53 12.46 9.02
N GLU A 27 5.27 11.24 8.53
CA GLU A 27 4.16 10.40 9.01
C GLU A 27 4.39 9.92 10.45
N ASN A 28 5.64 9.67 10.84
CA ASN A 28 6.02 9.28 12.19
C ASN A 28 6.15 10.48 13.16
N ALA A 29 5.97 11.71 12.67
CA ALA A 29 6.22 12.95 13.44
C ALA A 29 7.63 13.03 14.08
N THR A 30 8.66 12.57 13.34
CA THR A 30 10.07 12.56 13.79
C THR A 30 11.00 13.23 12.78
N SER A 31 12.26 13.46 13.17
CA SER A 31 13.30 14.04 12.33
C SER A 31 14.07 12.96 11.56
N THR A 32 14.67 13.31 10.41
CA THR A 32 15.47 12.36 9.61
C THR A 32 16.73 11.87 10.31
N ASN A 33 17.36 12.70 11.15
CA ASN A 33 18.54 12.33 11.93
C ASN A 33 18.23 11.24 12.97
N ASN A 34 16.99 11.25 13.50
CA ASN A 34 16.55 10.23 14.45
C ASN A 34 16.24 8.90 13.75
N ILE A 35 16.15 8.86 12.41
CA ILE A 35 15.85 7.63 11.67
C ILE A 35 17.12 6.84 11.37
N SER A 36 18.23 7.51 11.04
CA SER A 36 19.52 6.84 10.78
C SER A 36 20.09 6.14 12.02
N ASP A 37 19.99 6.77 13.19
CA ASP A 37 20.42 6.14 14.45
C ASP A 37 19.45 5.02 14.88
N LEU A 38 18.21 5.08 14.40
CA LEU A 38 17.19 4.06 14.62
C LEU A 38 17.37 2.86 13.69
N ASP A 39 18.24 2.90 12.67
CA ASP A 39 18.42 1.77 11.74
C ASP A 39 18.88 0.49 12.47
N VAL A 40 19.71 0.62 13.50
CA VAL A 40 20.16 -0.50 14.35
C VAL A 40 19.00 -1.05 15.18
N ILE A 41 18.25 -0.17 15.86
CA ILE A 41 17.10 -0.55 16.70
C ILE A 41 15.95 -1.10 15.86
N LEU A 42 15.71 -0.53 14.68
CA LEU A 42 14.72 -0.99 13.72
C LEU A 42 15.05 -2.40 13.25
N SER A 43 16.30 -2.70 12.93
CA SER A 43 16.69 -4.05 12.48
C SER A 43 16.29 -5.13 13.48
N ASP A 44 16.39 -4.85 14.78
CA ASP A 44 15.91 -5.74 15.85
C ASP A 44 14.38 -5.74 15.98
N LEU A 45 13.71 -4.59 15.87
CA LEU A 45 12.25 -4.50 15.90
C LEU A 45 11.57 -5.12 14.65
N LEU A 46 12.32 -5.24 13.55
CA LEU A 46 11.90 -5.90 12.33
C LEU A 46 11.99 -7.41 12.42
N GLN A 47 12.60 -7.96 13.47
CA GLN A 47 12.52 -9.38 13.76
C GLN A 47 11.05 -9.79 13.83
N ASN A 48 10.67 -10.79 13.03
CA ASN A 48 9.28 -11.28 12.84
C ASN A 48 8.37 -10.46 11.91
N SER A 49 8.84 -9.34 11.34
CA SER A 49 8.06 -8.61 10.34
C SER A 49 7.97 -9.40 9.02
N LYS A 50 6.78 -9.41 8.42
CA LYS A 50 6.49 -10.13 7.15
C LYS A 50 6.91 -9.30 5.93
N ILE A 51 8.17 -8.86 5.86
CA ILE A 51 8.66 -7.88 4.87
C ILE A 51 8.44 -8.37 3.44
N ASN A 52 8.82 -9.62 3.13
CA ASN A 52 8.71 -10.18 1.79
C ASN A 52 7.24 -10.30 1.36
N GLU A 53 6.38 -10.76 2.25
CA GLU A 53 4.95 -10.86 2.02
C GLU A 53 4.29 -9.48 1.90
N SER A 54 4.73 -8.50 2.69
CA SER A 54 4.29 -7.10 2.63
C SER A 54 4.69 -6.44 1.32
N SER A 55 5.89 -6.72 0.82
CA SER A 55 6.37 -6.28 -0.49
C SER A 55 5.51 -6.84 -1.63
N ARG A 56 5.19 -8.14 -1.58
CA ARG A 56 4.26 -8.78 -2.55
C ARG A 56 2.86 -8.17 -2.46
N LEU A 57 2.31 -8.02 -1.26
CA LEU A 57 1.01 -7.38 -1.04
C LEU A 57 1.00 -5.95 -1.62
N ALA A 58 2.04 -5.15 -1.34
CA ALA A 58 2.20 -3.80 -1.87
C ALA A 58 2.19 -3.79 -3.41
N ALA A 59 2.90 -4.72 -4.06
CA ALA A 59 2.92 -4.83 -5.51
C ALA A 59 1.54 -5.15 -6.11
N TYR A 60 0.79 -6.07 -5.50
CA TYR A 60 -0.56 -6.40 -5.96
C TYR A 60 -1.54 -5.24 -5.80
N ILE A 61 -1.48 -4.53 -4.67
CA ILE A 61 -2.30 -3.34 -4.40
C ILE A 61 -1.93 -2.23 -5.39
N GLN A 62 -0.66 -1.85 -5.49
CA GLN A 62 -0.19 -0.78 -6.38
C GLN A 62 -0.60 -1.02 -7.84
N LYS A 63 -0.36 -2.23 -8.35
CA LYS A 63 -0.73 -2.61 -9.73
C LYS A 63 -2.25 -2.55 -9.95
N SER A 64 -3.03 -2.96 -8.95
CA SER A 64 -4.50 -3.02 -9.08
C SER A 64 -5.14 -1.64 -8.98
N ILE A 65 -4.69 -0.77 -8.07
CA ILE A 65 -5.15 0.63 -8.00
C ILE A 65 -4.82 1.33 -9.32
N TYR A 66 -3.55 1.27 -9.76
CA TYR A 66 -3.14 1.95 -11.00
C TYR A 66 -3.95 1.47 -12.21
N GLY A 67 -4.08 0.16 -12.37
CA GLY A 67 -4.87 -0.44 -13.45
C GLY A 67 -6.34 -0.05 -13.41
N ASN A 68 -6.97 -0.05 -12.22
CA ASN A 68 -8.38 0.33 -12.07
C ASN A 68 -8.59 1.80 -12.45
N LEU A 69 -7.76 2.70 -11.92
CA LEU A 69 -7.85 4.13 -12.22
C LEU A 69 -7.65 4.43 -13.71
N LYS A 70 -6.68 3.78 -14.37
CA LYS A 70 -6.49 3.94 -15.82
C LYS A 70 -7.70 3.46 -16.62
N LYS A 71 -8.28 2.30 -16.27
CA LYS A 71 -9.50 1.76 -16.91
C LYS A 71 -10.72 2.66 -16.73
N ARG A 72 -10.81 3.36 -15.59
CA ARG A 72 -11.92 4.28 -15.27
C ARG A 72 -11.70 5.71 -15.80
N GLY A 73 -10.72 5.93 -16.68
CA GLY A 73 -10.51 7.19 -17.39
C GLY A 73 -9.55 8.17 -16.72
N TYR A 74 -8.91 7.83 -15.59
CA TYR A 74 -7.95 8.70 -14.91
C TYR A 74 -6.56 8.66 -15.57
N ARG A 75 -6.50 9.06 -16.86
CA ARG A 75 -5.29 8.93 -17.72
C ARG A 75 -4.04 9.62 -17.15
N LYS A 76 -4.22 10.73 -16.42
CA LYS A 76 -3.15 11.57 -15.83
C LYS A 76 -2.69 11.12 -14.43
N VAL A 77 -3.20 10.01 -13.89
CA VAL A 77 -2.67 9.44 -12.63
C VAL A 77 -1.28 8.89 -12.89
N LYS A 78 -0.33 9.20 -11.99
CA LYS A 78 1.03 8.67 -12.03
C LYS A 78 1.15 7.45 -11.12
N ASN A 79 1.89 6.44 -11.58
CA ASN A 79 2.28 5.30 -10.76
C ASN A 79 3.67 5.60 -10.17
N LYS A 80 3.76 5.86 -8.86
CA LYS A 80 5.04 6.09 -8.17
C LYS A 80 5.66 4.80 -7.61
N GLY A 81 5.01 3.66 -7.84
CA GLY A 81 5.53 2.34 -7.55
C GLY A 81 5.37 1.91 -6.09
N VAL A 82 6.04 0.79 -5.78
CA VAL A 82 6.19 0.30 -4.42
C VAL A 82 7.46 0.89 -3.82
N LYS A 83 7.39 1.28 -2.55
CA LYS A 83 8.45 1.98 -1.83
C LYS A 83 8.72 1.32 -0.48
N GLN A 84 9.90 1.61 0.06
CA GLN A 84 10.42 1.06 1.31
C GLN A 84 10.75 2.22 2.23
N ALA A 85 10.25 2.19 3.47
CA ALA A 85 10.58 3.20 4.47
C ALA A 85 10.24 2.72 5.91
N PRO A 86 10.85 3.33 6.94
CA PRO A 86 10.68 2.94 8.34
C PRO A 86 9.42 3.56 8.97
N PHE A 87 8.22 3.18 8.47
CA PHE A 87 6.96 3.67 9.04
C PHE A 87 6.64 2.99 10.37
N TYR A 88 6.50 3.77 11.45
CA TYR A 88 6.25 3.24 12.79
C TYR A 88 4.94 2.49 12.90
N VAL A 89 3.91 2.92 12.16
CA VAL A 89 2.60 2.25 12.12
C VAL A 89 2.68 0.81 11.57
N LEU A 90 3.75 0.46 10.85
CA LEU A 90 3.95 -0.90 10.33
C LEU A 90 4.81 -1.77 11.26
N ILE A 91 5.45 -1.19 12.28
CA ILE A 91 6.34 -1.93 13.21
C ILE A 91 5.51 -2.89 14.06
N GLY A 92 6.04 -4.10 14.29
CA GLY A 92 5.38 -5.13 15.10
C GLY A 92 4.23 -5.87 14.39
N ALA A 93 3.94 -5.57 13.13
CA ALA A 93 2.92 -6.27 12.35
C ALA A 93 3.31 -7.76 12.18
N ARG A 94 2.51 -8.65 12.76
CA ARG A 94 2.68 -10.12 12.67
C ARG A 94 2.10 -10.73 11.39
N MET A 95 1.53 -9.90 10.53
CA MET A 95 0.96 -10.24 9.22
C MET A 95 1.48 -9.26 8.16
N PRO A 96 1.34 -9.56 6.86
CA PRO A 96 1.71 -8.63 5.80
C PRO A 96 0.98 -7.30 5.94
N ALA A 97 1.71 -6.19 5.95
CA ALA A 97 1.18 -4.85 6.22
C ALA A 97 1.78 -3.81 5.27
N VAL A 98 0.96 -2.85 4.82
CA VAL A 98 1.37 -1.81 3.87
C VAL A 98 0.72 -0.47 4.23
N LEU A 99 1.37 0.62 3.83
CA LEU A 99 0.79 1.97 3.85
C LEU A 99 0.52 2.41 2.41
N VAL A 100 -0.71 2.81 2.11
CA VAL A 100 -1.11 3.23 0.75
C VAL A 100 -1.28 4.73 0.71
N GLU A 101 -0.42 5.43 -0.03
CA GLU A 101 -0.62 6.85 -0.33
C GLU A 101 -1.44 6.99 -1.62
N THR A 102 -2.68 7.42 -1.45
CA THR A 102 -3.71 7.41 -2.49
C THR A 102 -3.72 8.67 -3.36
N SER A 103 -3.17 9.78 -2.87
CA SER A 103 -3.12 11.07 -3.56
C SER A 103 -2.29 12.08 -2.78
N PHE A 104 -1.76 13.09 -3.47
CA PHE A 104 -1.01 14.20 -2.85
C PHE A 104 -1.93 15.40 -2.65
N ILE A 105 -2.38 15.68 -1.41
CA ILE A 105 -3.29 16.80 -1.09
C ILE A 105 -2.70 18.16 -1.50
N SER A 106 -1.36 18.31 -1.47
CA SER A 106 -0.65 19.50 -1.94
C SER A 106 -0.87 19.80 -3.43
N ASN A 107 -1.24 18.80 -4.23
CA ASN A 107 -1.54 18.95 -5.65
C ASN A 107 -3.02 19.23 -5.86
N LYS A 108 -3.34 20.41 -6.42
CA LYS A 108 -4.73 20.87 -6.63
C LYS A 108 -5.60 19.87 -7.42
N ARG A 109 -5.03 19.12 -8.37
CA ARG A 109 -5.78 18.12 -9.15
C ARG A 109 -6.08 16.87 -8.32
N GLU A 110 -5.09 16.38 -7.59
CA GLU A 110 -5.25 15.20 -6.75
C GLU A 110 -6.17 15.50 -5.56
N CYS A 111 -6.07 16.68 -4.94
CA CYS A 111 -7.01 17.13 -3.90
C CYS A 111 -8.46 17.16 -4.40
N LYS A 112 -8.71 17.78 -5.57
CA LYS A 112 -10.05 17.75 -6.21
C LYS A 112 -10.56 16.34 -6.50
N ARG A 113 -9.67 15.43 -6.91
CA ARG A 113 -10.03 14.02 -7.10
C ARG A 113 -10.36 13.35 -5.78
N LEU A 114 -9.55 13.57 -4.75
CA LEU A 114 -9.70 12.95 -3.44
C LEU A 114 -10.99 13.39 -2.74
N MET A 115 -11.48 14.62 -2.99
CA MET A 115 -12.79 15.08 -2.52
C MET A 115 -13.99 14.47 -3.28
N ASN A 116 -13.75 13.77 -4.39
CA ASN A 116 -14.81 13.17 -5.20
C ASN A 116 -15.07 11.73 -4.75
N ALA A 117 -16.29 11.46 -4.26
CA ALA A 117 -16.70 10.14 -3.77
C ALA A 117 -16.50 9.02 -4.83
N LYS A 118 -16.75 9.29 -6.12
CA LYS A 118 -16.54 8.32 -7.19
C LYS A 118 -15.07 7.95 -7.34
N TYR A 119 -14.15 8.90 -7.18
CA TYR A 119 -12.71 8.61 -7.22
C TYR A 119 -12.25 7.79 -6.02
N GLN A 120 -12.74 8.11 -4.83
CA GLN A 120 -12.50 7.31 -3.61
C GLN A 120 -12.99 5.87 -3.79
N GLU A 121 -14.19 5.68 -4.34
CA GLU A 121 -14.73 4.37 -4.68
C GLU A 121 -13.79 3.61 -5.64
N ARG A 122 -13.24 4.27 -6.67
CA ARG A 122 -12.28 3.62 -7.59
C ARG A 122 -10.95 3.27 -6.94
N LEU A 123 -10.49 4.04 -5.96
CA LEU A 123 -9.34 3.69 -5.15
C LEU A 123 -9.64 2.43 -4.33
N CYS A 124 -10.77 2.41 -3.62
CA CYS A 124 -11.21 1.27 -2.81
C CYS A 124 -11.38 -0.01 -3.65
N GLU A 125 -12.05 0.06 -4.80
CA GLU A 125 -12.16 -1.06 -5.75
C GLU A 125 -10.78 -1.61 -6.14
N GLY A 126 -9.82 -0.71 -6.40
CA GLY A 126 -8.45 -1.07 -6.74
C GLY A 126 -7.70 -1.77 -5.61
N ILE A 127 -7.83 -1.26 -4.38
CA ILE A 127 -7.25 -1.85 -3.16
C ILE A 127 -7.81 -3.25 -2.94
N VAL A 128 -9.15 -3.39 -2.92
CA VAL A 128 -9.84 -4.67 -2.72
C VAL A 128 -9.44 -5.68 -3.80
N ALA A 129 -9.36 -5.26 -5.07
CA ALA A 129 -8.91 -6.12 -6.14
C ALA A 129 -7.45 -6.58 -5.97
N GLY A 130 -6.57 -5.71 -5.47
CA GLY A 130 -5.18 -6.05 -5.14
C GLY A 130 -5.09 -7.10 -4.03
N ILE A 131 -5.80 -6.88 -2.93
CA ILE A 131 -5.84 -7.80 -1.79
C ILE A 131 -6.37 -9.17 -2.23
N LYS A 132 -7.47 -9.21 -3.00
CA LYS A 132 -8.02 -10.48 -3.52
C LYS A 132 -7.02 -11.26 -4.39
N LYS A 133 -6.25 -10.56 -5.24
CA LYS A 133 -5.23 -11.20 -6.08
C LYS A 133 -4.07 -11.75 -5.24
N TYR A 134 -3.61 -10.99 -4.25
CA TYR A 134 -2.59 -11.44 -3.31
C TYR A 134 -3.04 -12.71 -2.58
N ILE A 135 -4.24 -12.70 -1.98
CA ILE A 135 -4.78 -13.87 -1.27
C ILE A 135 -4.90 -15.09 -2.20
N LYS A 136 -5.41 -14.90 -3.43
CA LYS A 136 -5.57 -16.00 -4.40
C LYS A 136 -4.21 -16.64 -4.75
N GLU A 137 -3.17 -15.83 -4.87
CA GLU A 137 -1.84 -16.32 -5.22
C GLU A 137 -1.10 -16.93 -4.02
N THR A 138 -1.30 -16.39 -2.82
CA THR A 138 -0.65 -16.87 -1.60
C THR A 138 -1.38 -18.08 -0.99
N ASN A 139 -2.67 -18.27 -1.28
CA ASN A 139 -3.45 -19.40 -0.78
C ASN A 139 -4.48 -19.89 -1.81
N PRO A 140 -4.07 -20.79 -2.74
CA PRO A 140 -4.91 -21.24 -3.86
C PRO A 140 -6.25 -21.86 -3.43
N THR A 141 -6.32 -22.44 -2.23
CA THR A 141 -7.48 -23.16 -1.70
C THR A 141 -8.48 -22.29 -0.92
N ALA A 142 -8.11 -21.05 -0.55
CA ALA A 142 -8.97 -20.16 0.24
C ALA A 142 -10.28 -19.77 -0.48
N PHE A 143 -10.32 -19.88 -1.81
CA PHE A 143 -11.52 -19.64 -2.64
C PHE A 143 -12.21 -20.93 -3.11
N MET A 144 -11.64 -22.12 -2.87
CA MET A 144 -12.24 -23.40 -3.29
C MET A 144 -13.34 -23.89 -2.34
N ARG A 145 -13.48 -23.30 -1.15
CA ARG A 145 -14.44 -23.76 -0.11
C ARG A 145 -15.85 -23.13 -0.20
N LYS A 146 -16.20 -22.45 -1.30
CA LYS A 146 -17.50 -21.76 -1.46
C LYS A 146 -18.40 -22.32 -2.57
N GLY A 147 -18.23 -23.59 -2.96
CA GLY A 147 -18.95 -24.19 -4.09
C GLY A 147 -19.63 -25.55 -3.86
N SER A 148 -19.92 -25.99 -2.62
CA SER A 148 -20.66 -27.25 -2.41
C SER A 148 -21.47 -27.26 -1.11
N GLN A 149 -22.66 -26.66 -1.14
CA GLN A 149 -23.85 -27.00 -0.33
C GLN A 149 -25.04 -26.42 -1.11
N ASN A 150 -26.18 -27.07 -1.36
CA ASN A 150 -26.70 -28.41 -1.17
C ASN A 150 -27.84 -28.53 -2.21
N ASN A 151 -27.98 -29.68 -2.87
CA ASN A 151 -29.15 -30.00 -3.70
C ASN A 151 -30.18 -30.70 -2.80
N PRO A 152 -31.45 -30.26 -2.69
CA PRO A 152 -32.44 -30.99 -1.91
C PRO A 152 -33.00 -32.13 -2.76
N LYS A 153 -32.77 -33.37 -2.32
CA LYS A 153 -33.60 -34.53 -2.69
C LYS A 153 -33.80 -35.38 -1.44
N GLY A 154 -35.06 -35.51 -1.05
CA GLY A 154 -35.56 -36.23 0.12
C GLY A 154 -36.98 -35.79 0.34
#